data_AF-A0A1V0QEP4-F1
#
_entry.id   AF-A0A1V0QEP4-F1
#
_cell.length_a   1.000
_cell.length_b   1.000
_cell.length_c   1.000
_cell.angle_alpha   90.00
_cell.angle_beta   90.00
_cell.angle_gamma   90.00
#
_symmetry.space_group_name_H-M   'P 1'
#
loop_
_entity.id
_entity.type
_entity.pdbx_description
1 polymer ?
#
loop_
_entity_poly.entity_id
_entity_poly.type
_entity_poly.pdbx_seq_one_letter_code
_entity_poly.pdbx_strand_id
1 'polypeptide(L)'
;MSEEPCQTLQKVVAERKNVQPIVIDGYRDFIFLNQKGYPMTGAYYTSTFGNLVKKYNKSHEDALPNITPHILRHTFCTRLANKNMNPKSLQYIMGHSNINITLNLYAHASLDGVKAEMVNLIP
;
A
#
# COMPACT_ATOMS: atom_id res chain seq x y z
N MET A 1 14.35 -2.66 6.76
CA MET A 1 13.15 -1.83 6.91
C MET A 1 13.59 -0.38 6.87
N SER A 2 12.88 0.50 6.15
CA SER A 2 13.12 1.93 6.31
C SER A 2 12.74 2.39 7.71
N GLU A 3 13.35 3.48 8.18
CA GLU A 3 13.15 4.01 9.53
C GLU A 3 11.72 4.52 9.75
N GLU A 4 11.16 5.18 8.74
CA GLU A 4 9.84 5.81 8.77
C GLU A 4 8.67 4.85 9.09
N PRO A 5 8.53 3.66 8.46
CA PRO A 5 7.50 2.69 8.86
C PRO A 5 7.63 2.22 10.30
N CYS A 6 8.86 2.05 10.79
CA CYS A 6 9.08 1.57 12.16
C CYS A 6 8.62 2.61 13.17
N GLN A 7 9.04 3.87 12.99
CA GLN A 7 8.59 5.01 13.79
C GLN A 7 7.06 5.19 13.73
N THR A 8 6.47 5.04 12.53
CA THR A 8 5.03 5.14 12.34
C THR A 8 4.27 4.06 13.12
N LEU A 9 4.73 2.81 13.07
CA LEU A 9 4.09 1.72 13.81
C LEU A 9 4.23 1.91 15.32
N GLN A 10 5.40 2.34 15.80
CA GLN A 10 5.62 2.67 17.21
C GLN A 10 4.66 3.77 17.68
N LYS A 11 4.49 4.83 16.87
CA LYS A 11 3.55 5.90 17.15
C LYS A 11 2.10 5.40 17.24
N VAL A 12 1.65 4.59 16.28
CA VAL A 12 0.30 3.98 16.31
C VAL A 12 0.09 3.15 17.58
N VAL A 13 1.10 2.38 17.99
CA VAL A 13 1.07 1.57 19.22
C VAL A 13 1.04 2.42 20.49
N ALA A 14 1.63 3.62 20.47
CA ALA A 14 1.61 4.54 21.60
C ALA A 14 0.31 5.36 21.69
N GLU A 15 -0.30 5.70 20.55
CA GLU A 15 -1.46 6.60 20.47
C GLU A 15 -2.82 5.89 20.52
N ARG A 16 -2.84 4.55 20.47
CA ARG A 16 -4.08 3.75 20.51
C ARG A 16 -4.86 3.95 21.81
N LYS A 17 -6.15 4.20 21.67
CA LYS A 17 -7.09 4.48 22.76
C LYS A 17 -8.24 3.47 22.75
N ASN A 18 -8.89 3.30 23.90
CA ASN A 18 -10.09 2.48 24.07
C ASN A 18 -9.91 1.01 23.64
N VAL A 19 -8.70 0.46 23.73
CA VAL A 19 -8.37 -0.89 23.26
C VAL A 19 -9.27 -1.92 23.94
N GLN A 20 -10.00 -2.70 23.14
CA GLN A 20 -10.88 -3.75 23.66
C GLN A 20 -10.08 -5.04 23.89
N PRO A 21 -10.36 -5.80 24.98
CA PRO A 21 -9.65 -7.03 25.31
C PRO A 21 -10.14 -8.21 24.45
N ILE A 22 -9.88 -8.13 23.13
CA ILE A 22 -10.31 -9.13 22.15
C ILE A 22 -9.19 -10.11 21.88
N VAL A 23 -9.55 -11.39 21.85
CA VAL A 23 -8.69 -12.50 21.43
C VAL A 23 -9.37 -13.23 20.28
N ILE A 24 -8.67 -13.39 19.17
CA ILE A 24 -9.15 -14.13 17.99
C ILE A 24 -8.09 -15.18 17.68
N ASP A 25 -8.45 -16.46 17.76
CA ASP A 25 -7.54 -17.59 17.49
C ASP A 25 -6.19 -17.51 18.24
N GLY A 26 -6.21 -17.00 19.47
CA GLY A 26 -5.02 -16.79 20.30
C GLY A 26 -4.24 -15.50 20.02
N TYR A 27 -4.59 -14.73 18.99
CA TYR A 27 -4.01 -13.43 18.70
C TYR A 27 -4.68 -12.32 19.51
N ARG A 28 -3.86 -11.41 20.05
CA ARG A 28 -4.27 -10.25 20.87
C ARG A 28 -3.41 -9.03 20.53
N ASP A 29 -3.70 -7.90 21.18
CA ASP A 29 -2.91 -6.66 21.09
C ASP A 29 -2.80 -6.08 19.66
N PHE A 30 -3.87 -6.21 18.87
CA PHE A 30 -3.94 -5.69 17.51
C PHE A 30 -3.51 -4.22 17.41
N ILE A 31 -2.74 -3.90 16.38
CA ILE A 31 -2.11 -2.58 16.21
C ILE A 31 -3.12 -1.56 15.67
N PHE A 32 -3.88 -1.94 14.64
CA PHE A 32 -4.82 -1.03 13.97
C PHE A 32 -6.24 -1.25 14.48
N LEU A 33 -6.78 -0.25 15.17
CA LEU A 33 -8.09 -0.29 15.81
C LEU A 33 -9.02 0.77 15.21
N ASN A 34 -10.32 0.47 15.20
CA ASN A 34 -11.35 1.46 14.90
C ASN A 34 -11.61 2.37 16.11
N GLN A 35 -12.48 3.37 15.95
CA GLN A 35 -12.80 4.34 17.00
C GLN A 35 -13.40 3.71 18.28
N LYS A 36 -13.98 2.51 18.16
CA LYS A 36 -14.53 1.73 19.28
C LYS A 36 -13.49 0.82 19.93
N GLY A 37 -12.25 0.81 19.44
CA GLY A 37 -11.15 -0.01 19.96
C GLY A 37 -11.13 -1.47 19.50
N TYR A 38 -11.94 -1.83 18.51
CA TYR A 38 -11.93 -3.15 17.88
C TYR A 38 -10.95 -3.18 16.70
N PRO A 39 -10.36 -4.34 16.35
CA PRO A 39 -9.49 -4.47 15.19
C PRO A 39 -10.14 -3.96 13.90
N MET A 40 -9.37 -3.22 13.10
CA MET A 40 -9.79 -2.81 11.77
C MET A 40 -10.02 -4.04 10.87
N THR A 41 -11.07 -4.01 10.05
CA THR A 41 -11.37 -5.05 9.05
C THR A 41 -11.27 -4.50 7.63
N GLY A 42 -11.25 -5.38 6.63
CA GLY A 42 -11.23 -4.99 5.22
C GLY A 42 -12.36 -4.03 4.84
N ALA A 43 -13.58 -4.27 5.34
CA ALA A 43 -14.73 -3.40 5.10
C ALA A 43 -14.52 -1.98 5.64
N TYR A 44 -13.97 -1.86 6.87
CA TYR A 44 -13.63 -0.56 7.45
C TYR A 44 -12.60 0.19 6.61
N TYR A 45 -11.56 -0.48 6.13
CA TYR A 45 -10.58 0.14 5.25
C TYR A 45 -11.22 0.62 3.95
N THR A 46 -12.04 -0.19 3.28
CA THR A 46 -12.72 0.21 2.04
C THR A 46 -13.55 1.47 2.23
N SER A 47 -14.36 1.54 3.31
CA SER A 47 -15.16 2.73 3.60
C SER A 47 -14.29 3.95 3.96
N THR A 48 -13.25 3.77 4.77
CA THR A 48 -12.33 4.86 5.16
C THR A 48 -11.61 5.44 3.94
N PHE A 49 -11.09 4.60 3.05
CA PHE A 49 -10.44 5.05 1.81
C PHE A 49 -11.41 5.76 0.88
N GLY A 50 -12.62 5.24 0.69
CA GLY A 50 -13.64 5.91 -0.11
C GLY A 50 -14.00 7.30 0.45
N ASN A 51 -14.11 7.42 1.77
CA ASN A 51 -14.38 8.71 2.42
C ASN A 51 -13.18 9.67 2.30
N LEU A 52 -11.95 9.17 2.39
CA LEU A 52 -10.73 9.96 2.20
C LEU A 52 -10.65 10.54 0.79
N VAL A 53 -10.87 9.70 -0.24
CA VAL A 53 -10.89 10.12 -1.65
C VAL A 53 -11.98 11.17 -1.88
N LYS A 54 -13.20 10.94 -1.38
CA LYS A 54 -14.29 11.92 -1.47
C LYS A 54 -13.94 13.25 -0.80
N LYS A 55 -13.28 13.22 0.36
CA LYS A 55 -12.87 14.43 1.08
C LYS A 55 -11.78 15.19 0.31
N TYR A 56 -10.80 14.47 -0.23
CA TYR A 56 -9.73 15.06 -1.04
C TYR A 56 -10.30 15.73 -2.29
N ASN A 57 -11.11 15.01 -3.07
CA ASN A 57 -11.68 15.50 -4.34
C ASN A 57 -12.65 16.68 -4.19
N LYS A 58 -13.14 16.95 -2.97
CA LYS A 58 -13.94 18.15 -2.67
C LYS A 58 -13.10 19.43 -2.49
N SER A 59 -11.81 19.29 -2.23
CA SER A 59 -10.92 20.39 -1.80
C SER A 59 -9.71 20.59 -2.70
N HIS A 60 -9.56 19.77 -3.75
CA HIS A 60 -8.45 19.81 -4.69
C HIS A 60 -9.00 19.79 -6.12
N GLU A 61 -8.36 20.56 -7.01
CA GLU A 61 -8.73 20.59 -8.43
C GLU A 61 -8.38 19.26 -9.12
N ASP A 62 -7.28 18.63 -8.70
CA ASP A 62 -6.87 17.31 -9.18
C ASP A 62 -7.68 16.21 -8.48
N ALA A 63 -8.56 15.52 -9.21
CA ALA A 63 -9.33 14.43 -8.66
C ALA A 63 -8.47 13.17 -8.49
N LEU A 64 -8.46 12.61 -7.28
CA LEU A 64 -7.92 11.26 -7.05
C LEU A 64 -8.84 10.20 -7.67
N PRO A 65 -8.25 9.13 -8.23
CA PRO A 65 -9.00 7.97 -8.68
C PRO A 65 -9.62 7.22 -7.49
N ASN A 66 -10.36 6.15 -7.77
CA ASN A 66 -10.79 5.24 -6.72
C ASN A 66 -9.57 4.54 -6.11
N ILE A 67 -9.23 4.87 -4.86
CA ILE A 67 -8.08 4.28 -4.13
C ILE A 67 -8.59 3.22 -3.15
N THR A 68 -7.94 2.07 -3.17
CA THR A 68 -8.16 0.97 -2.21
C THR A 68 -6.82 0.53 -1.60
N PRO A 69 -6.81 -0.18 -0.46
CA PRO A 69 -5.58 -0.74 0.09
C PRO A 69 -4.79 -1.61 -0.89
N HIS A 70 -5.49 -2.30 -1.80
CA HIS A 70 -4.83 -3.13 -2.82
C HIS A 70 -4.10 -2.28 -3.87
N ILE A 71 -4.64 -1.11 -4.23
CA ILE A 71 -3.97 -0.18 -5.14
C ILE A 71 -2.68 0.36 -4.52
N LEU A 72 -2.66 0.64 -3.21
CA LEU A 72 -1.42 1.04 -2.53
C LEU A 72 -0.33 -0.04 -2.63
N ARG A 73 -0.72 -1.31 -2.49
CA ARG A 73 0.18 -2.46 -2.67
C ARG A 73 0.73 -2.51 -4.11
N HIS A 74 -0.10 -2.25 -5.11
CA HIS A 74 0.35 -2.15 -6.49
C HIS A 74 1.32 -0.99 -6.70
N THR A 75 1.00 0.20 -6.21
CA THR A 75 1.89 1.37 -6.30
C THR A 75 3.25 1.10 -5.66
N PHE A 76 3.29 0.46 -4.48
CA PHE A 76 4.53 0.04 -3.84
C PHE A 76 5.34 -0.90 -4.73
N CYS A 77 4.69 -1.92 -5.28
CA CYS A 77 5.34 -2.90 -6.16
C CYS A 77 5.88 -2.25 -7.45
N THR A 78 5.10 -1.39 -8.11
CA THR A 78 5.52 -0.69 -9.34
C THR A 78 6.71 0.21 -9.07
N ARG A 79 6.71 0.95 -7.95
CA ARG A 79 7.83 1.83 -7.58
C ARG A 79 9.12 1.06 -7.33
N LEU A 80 9.05 -0.14 -6.76
CA LEU A 80 10.23 -0.99 -6.58
C LEU A 80 10.70 -1.62 -7.89
N ALA A 81 9.77 -2.00 -8.77
CA ALA A 81 10.09 -2.49 -10.10
C ALA A 81 10.78 -1.41 -10.96
N ASN A 82 10.25 -0.18 -10.97
CA ASN A 82 10.86 0.98 -11.65
C ASN A 82 12.27 1.31 -11.13
N LYS A 83 12.58 0.93 -9.90
CA LYS A 83 13.92 1.09 -9.29
C LYS A 83 14.83 -0.12 -9.58
N ASN A 84 14.48 -0.97 -10.54
CA ASN A 84 15.25 -2.14 -10.94
C ASN A 84 15.57 -3.10 -9.79
N MET A 85 14.66 -3.22 -8.81
CA MET A 85 14.79 -4.25 -7.76
C MET A 85 14.86 -5.64 -8.43
N ASN A 86 15.51 -6.62 -7.80
CA ASN A 86 15.47 -7.98 -8.31
C ASN A 86 14.02 -8.55 -8.24
N PRO A 87 13.47 -9.13 -9.33
CA PRO A 87 12.09 -9.62 -9.34
C PRO A 87 11.80 -10.72 -8.32
N LYS A 88 12.77 -11.58 -7.97
CA LYS A 88 12.60 -12.60 -6.91
C LYS A 88 12.53 -11.97 -5.53
N SER A 89 13.37 -10.98 -5.25
CA SER A 89 13.29 -10.20 -4.01
C SER A 89 11.96 -9.46 -3.90
N LEU A 90 11.49 -8.86 -5.00
CA LEU A 90 10.18 -8.21 -5.02
C LEU A 90 9.05 -9.23 -4.79
N GLN A 91 9.09 -10.39 -5.46
CA GLN A 91 8.11 -11.46 -5.25
C GLN A 91 8.03 -11.88 -3.77
N TYR A 92 9.18 -12.03 -3.11
CA TYR A 92 9.26 -12.39 -1.70
C TYR A 92 8.63 -11.31 -0.80
N ILE A 93 8.98 -10.05 -1.00
CA ILE A 93 8.41 -8.92 -0.24
C ILE A 93 6.90 -8.81 -0.44
N MET A 94 6.44 -9.02 -1.67
CA MET A 94 5.01 -8.98 -1.99
C MET A 94 4.27 -10.22 -1.49
N GLY A 95 4.94 -11.34 -1.24
CA GLY A 95 4.31 -12.61 -0.90
C GLY A 95 3.45 -13.16 -2.03
N HIS A 96 3.85 -12.97 -3.29
CA HIS A 96 3.14 -13.58 -4.44
C HIS A 96 3.52 -15.06 -4.56
N SER A 97 2.52 -15.94 -4.49
CA SER A 97 2.70 -17.38 -4.74
C SER A 97 3.16 -17.68 -6.17
N ASN A 98 2.81 -16.82 -7.13
CA ASN A 98 3.19 -16.94 -8.53
C ASN A 98 4.03 -15.73 -8.99
N ILE A 99 5.22 -16.00 -9.55
CA ILE A 99 6.15 -15.00 -10.05
C ILE A 99 5.57 -14.19 -11.23
N ASN A 100 4.65 -14.76 -12.01
CA ASN A 100 4.02 -14.08 -13.14
C ASN A 100 3.30 -12.80 -12.74
N ILE A 101 2.72 -12.75 -11.53
CA ILE A 101 2.07 -11.55 -10.99
C ILE A 101 3.09 -10.40 -10.87
N THR A 102 4.28 -10.72 -10.35
CA THR A 102 5.37 -9.74 -10.20
C THR A 102 5.93 -9.33 -11.56
N LEU A 103 6.17 -10.29 -12.47
CA LEU A 103 6.74 -10.02 -13.80
C LEU A 103 5.82 -9.18 -14.69
N ASN A 104 4.51 -9.38 -14.62
CA ASN A 104 3.55 -8.55 -15.37
C ASN A 104 3.67 -7.07 -14.99
N LEU A 105 3.94 -6.78 -13.71
CA LEU A 105 4.15 -5.41 -13.25
C LEU A 105 5.49 -4.83 -13.71
N TYR A 106 6.55 -5.65 -13.72
CA TYR A 106 7.84 -5.26 -14.30
C TYR A 106 7.74 -4.96 -15.80
N ALA A 107 6.99 -5.76 -16.54
CA ALA A 107 6.81 -5.53 -17.97
C ALA A 107 6.15 -4.18 -18.23
N HIS A 108 5.11 -3.83 -17.47
CA HIS A 108 4.45 -2.52 -17.57
C HIS A 108 5.40 -1.37 -17.19
N ALA A 109 6.09 -1.50 -16.05
CA ALA A 109 7.14 -0.57 -15.60
C ALA A 109 8.24 -0.32 -16.65
N SER A 110 8.73 -1.41 -17.25
CA SER A 110 9.77 -1.36 -18.28
C SER A 110 9.28 -0.75 -19.58
N LEU A 111 8.01 -0.97 -19.97
CA LEU A 111 7.44 -0.35 -21.18
C LEU A 111 7.34 1.17 -21.05
N ASP A 112 6.95 1.68 -19.88
CA ASP A 112 6.93 3.12 -19.61
C ASP A 112 8.36 3.70 -19.57
N GLY A 113 9.30 2.96 -18.98
CA GLY A 113 10.73 3.31 -19.00
C GLY A 113 11.31 3.34 -20.41
N VAL A 114 11.03 2.34 -21.25
CA VAL A 114 11.51 2.25 -22.64
C VAL A 114 10.91 3.36 -23.50
N LYS A 115 9.64 3.72 -23.32
CA LYS A 115 9.06 4.88 -24.01
C LYS A 115 9.75 6.17 -23.62
N ALA A 116 10.03 6.38 -22.33
CA ALA A 116 10.74 7.56 -21.86
C ALA A 116 12.19 7.62 -22.37
N GLU A 117 12.90 6.48 -22.42
CA GLU A 117 14.23 6.40 -23.02
C GLU A 117 14.22 6.61 -24.54
N MET A 118 13.26 6.03 -25.26
CA MET A 118 13.12 6.22 -26.71
C MET A 118 12.83 7.68 -27.08
N VAL A 119 12.02 8.40 -26.30
CA VAL A 119 11.77 9.84 -26.51
C VAL A 119 13.04 10.68 -26.28
N ASN A 120 13.92 10.28 -25.37
CA ASN A 120 15.20 10.96 -25.14
C ASN A 120 16.29 10.58 -26.16
N LEU A 121 16.10 9.50 -26.91
CA LEU A 121 17.05 8.99 -27.92
C LEU A 121 16.69 9.40 -29.35
N ILE A 122 15.52 10.01 -29.57
CA ILE A 122 15.15 10.60 -30.85
C ILE A 122 15.42 12.12 -30.76
N PRO A 123 16.31 12.69 -31.59
CA PRO A 123 16.66 14.12 -31.58
C PRO A 123 15.47 15.05 -31.84
#